data_AF-A0A8I1PBQ9-F1
#
_entry.id   AF-A0A8I1PBQ9-F1
#
_cell.length_a   1.000
_cell.length_b   1.000
_cell.length_c   1.000
_cell.angle_alpha   90.00
_cell.angle_beta   90.00
_cell.angle_gamma   90.00
#
_symmetry.space_group_name_H-M   'P 1'
#
loop_
_entity.id
_entity.type
_entity.pdbx_description
1 polymer ?
#
loop_
_entity_poly.entity_id
_entity_poly.type
_entity_poly.pdbx_seq_one_letter_code
_entity_poly.pdbx_strand_id
1 'polypeptide(L)'
;MEPSSTLAPFIAWLATREDDEQVRRRHRMLVEHYLVWCSTERGSLPDRRARFLTEHTRNGGRADHLEAALARFDEFCAMLSATADR
;
A
#
# COMPACT_ATOMS: atom_id res chain seq x y z
N MET A 1 6.55 5.40 -10.59
CA MET A 1 6.09 4.01 -10.52
C MET A 1 4.64 4.05 -10.88
N GLU A 2 4.24 3.44 -12.00
CA GLU A 2 2.85 3.46 -12.45
C GLU A 2 2.00 2.65 -11.45
N PRO A 3 0.90 3.21 -10.90
CA PRO A 3 0.10 2.54 -9.88
C PRO A 3 -0.43 1.19 -10.36
N SER A 4 -0.76 1.07 -11.64
CA SER A 4 -1.25 -0.15 -12.29
C SER A 4 -0.20 -1.28 -12.33
N SER A 5 1.06 -0.95 -12.59
CA SER A 5 2.16 -1.92 -12.71
C SER A 5 2.54 -2.56 -11.37
N THR A 6 2.27 -1.87 -10.26
CA THR A 6 2.58 -2.36 -8.90
C THR A 6 1.37 -3.02 -8.24
N LEU A 7 0.15 -2.57 -8.55
CA LEU A 7 -1.06 -3.04 -7.89
C LEU A 7 -1.42 -4.50 -8.25
N ALA A 8 -1.30 -4.89 -9.52
CA ALA A 8 -1.65 -6.25 -9.93
C ALA A 8 -0.77 -7.34 -9.27
N PRO A 9 0.57 -7.20 -9.26
CA PRO A 9 1.45 -8.09 -8.49
C PRO A 9 1.16 -8.11 -6.99
N PHE A 10 0.84 -6.96 -6.40
CA PHE A 10 0.45 -6.87 -5.00
C PHE A 10 -0.84 -7.65 -4.70
N ILE A 11 -1.87 -7.53 -5.54
CA ILE A 11 -3.14 -8.26 -5.38
C ILE A 11 -2.90 -9.77 -5.43
N ALA A 12 -2.11 -10.24 -6.39
CA ALA A 12 -1.79 -11.66 -6.53
C ALA A 12 -1.02 -12.19 -5.30
N TRP A 13 -0.03 -11.43 -4.83
CA TRP A 13 0.70 -11.77 -3.60
C TRP A 13 -0.22 -11.78 -2.37
N LEU A 14 -1.08 -10.77 -2.23
CA LEU A 14 -1.99 -10.63 -1.10
C LEU A 14 -2.98 -11.80 -1.02
N ALA A 15 -3.45 -12.31 -2.16
CA ALA A 15 -4.31 -13.48 -2.23
C ALA A 15 -3.67 -14.76 -1.66
N THR A 16 -2.34 -14.83 -1.58
CA THR A 16 -1.60 -15.96 -0.97
C THR A 16 -1.41 -15.82 0.54
N ARG A 17 -1.68 -14.64 1.11
CA ARG A 17 -1.37 -14.30 2.52
C ARG A 17 -2.58 -14.03 3.38
N GLU A 18 -3.66 -13.56 2.76
CA GLU A 18 -4.88 -13.15 3.46
C GLU A 18 -6.05 -13.93 2.89
N ASP A 19 -6.62 -14.84 3.69
CA ASP A 19 -7.76 -15.68 3.28
C ASP A 19 -9.10 -14.92 3.34
N ASP A 20 -9.19 -13.87 4.17
CA ASP A 20 -10.39 -13.06 4.30
C ASP A 20 -10.56 -12.11 3.10
N GLU A 21 -11.63 -12.33 2.33
CA GLU A 21 -11.93 -11.54 1.14
C GLU A 21 -12.23 -10.06 1.45
N GLN A 22 -12.89 -9.77 2.58
CA GLN A 22 -13.19 -8.40 2.99
C GLN A 22 -11.90 -7.65 3.34
N VAL A 23 -10.98 -8.32 4.03
CA VAL A 23 -9.65 -7.76 4.34
C VAL A 23 -8.85 -7.54 3.06
N ARG A 24 -8.82 -8.51 2.14
CA ARG A 24 -8.16 -8.36 0.83
C ARG A 24 -8.68 -7.17 0.04
N ARG A 25 -10.01 -7.04 -0.07
CA ARG A 25 -10.65 -5.93 -0.79
C ARG A 25 -10.29 -4.59 -0.16
N ARG A 26 -10.32 -4.51 1.18
CA ARG A 26 -9.94 -3.29 1.92
C ARG A 26 -8.48 -2.92 1.70
N HIS A 27 -7.57 -3.86 1.85
CA HIS A 27 -6.13 -3.62 1.63
C HIS A 27 -5.85 -3.20 0.19
N ARG A 28 -6.47 -3.85 -0.80
CA ARG A 28 -6.36 -3.44 -2.22
C ARG A 28 -6.77 -1.98 -2.40
N MET A 29 -7.96 -1.59 -1.92
CA MET A 29 -8.47 -0.23 -2.10
C MET A 29 -7.58 0.82 -1.43
N LEU A 30 -7.07 0.53 -0.23
CA LEU A 30 -6.22 1.45 0.51
C LEU A 30 -4.84 1.61 -0.15
N VAL A 31 -4.26 0.52 -0.64
CA VAL A 31 -2.97 0.54 -1.37
C VAL A 31 -3.11 1.20 -2.72
N GLU A 32 -4.19 0.94 -3.47
CA GLU A 32 -4.48 1.63 -4.72
C GLU A 32 -4.58 3.14 -4.51
N HIS A 33 -5.34 3.58 -3.49
CA HIS A 33 -5.46 4.98 -3.15
C HIS A 33 -4.10 5.60 -2.76
N TYR A 34 -3.28 4.88 -1.98
CA TYR A 34 -1.93 5.32 -1.65
C TYR A 34 -1.04 5.48 -2.89
N LEU A 35 -1.07 4.53 -3.82
CA LEU A 35 -0.29 4.57 -5.05
C LEU A 35 -0.72 5.73 -5.96
N VAL A 36 -2.02 6.00 -6.07
CA VAL A 36 -2.55 7.15 -6.80
C VAL A 36 -2.12 8.46 -6.14
N TRP A 37 -2.22 8.58 -4.81
CA TRP A 37 -1.76 9.77 -4.10
C TRP A 37 -0.24 9.96 -4.27
N CYS A 38 0.54 8.89 -4.25
CA CYS A 38 1.98 8.95 -4.50
C CYS A 38 2.35 9.35 -5.93
N SER A 39 1.49 9.11 -6.92
CA SER A 39 1.73 9.54 -8.30
C SER A 39 1.44 11.03 -8.51
N THR A 40 0.55 11.61 -7.69
CA THR A 40 0.24 13.04 -7.71
C THR A 40 1.19 13.89 -6.85
N GLU A 41 1.73 13.32 -5.77
CA GLU A 41 2.56 14.06 -4.81
C GLU A 41 4.06 14.11 -5.15
N ARG A 42 4.65 15.30 -5.00
CA ARG A 42 6.10 15.54 -5.10
C ARG A 42 6.74 15.49 -3.71
N GLY A 43 7.87 14.79 -3.59
CA GLY A 43 8.62 14.66 -2.32
C GLY A 43 9.32 13.30 -2.15
N SER A 44 10.18 13.18 -1.13
CA SER A 44 10.88 11.95 -0.72
C SER A 44 9.93 10.83 -0.28
N LEU A 45 10.22 9.58 -0.70
CA LEU A 45 9.44 8.38 -0.35
C LEU A 45 9.16 8.18 1.15
N PRO A 46 10.13 8.32 2.08
CA PRO A 46 9.86 8.12 3.51
C PRO A 46 8.85 9.11 4.11
N ASP A 47 8.79 10.34 3.58
CA ASP A 47 7.82 11.36 4.03
C ASP A 47 6.41 11.11 3.49
N ARG A 48 6.29 10.43 2.35
CA ARG A 48 5.00 10.18 1.69
C ARG A 48 4.06 9.35 2.55
N ARG A 49 4.56 8.31 3.22
CA ARG A 49 3.74 7.45 4.09
C ARG A 49 3.21 8.21 5.30
N ALA A 50 4.09 8.90 6.02
CA ALA A 50 3.71 9.66 7.22
C ALA A 50 2.72 10.78 6.87
N ARG A 51 2.93 11.45 5.74
CA ARG A 51 2.00 12.47 5.23
C ARG A 51 0.65 11.88 4.83
N PHE A 52 0.64 10.77 4.09
CA PHE A 52 -0.61 10.08 3.71
C PHE A 52 -1.40 9.62 4.93
N LEU A 53 -0.75 9.01 5.92
CA LEU A 53 -1.38 8.62 7.18
C LEU A 53 -1.98 9.84 7.89
N THR A 54 -1.24 10.93 8.00
CA THR A 54 -1.70 12.16 8.67
C THR A 54 -2.89 12.81 7.95
N GLU A 55 -2.85 12.92 6.62
CA GLU A 55 -3.91 13.52 5.82
C GLU A 55 -5.21 12.70 5.87
N HIS A 56 -5.11 11.36 5.85
CA HIS A 56 -6.28 10.48 5.78
C HIS A 56 -6.85 10.09 7.15
N THR A 57 -6.07 10.16 8.22
CA THR A 57 -6.57 9.96 9.60
C THR A 57 -7.24 11.22 10.16
N ARG A 58 -6.77 12.42 9.78
CA ARG A 58 -7.38 13.70 10.20
C ARG A 58 -8.83 13.86 9.73
N ASN A 59 -9.21 13.17 8.65
CA ASN A 59 -10.56 13.17 8.10
C ASN A 59 -11.49 12.09 8.70
N GLY A 60 -11.11 11.49 9.83
CA GLY A 60 -11.90 10.44 10.50
C GLY A 60 -11.72 9.04 9.88
N GLY A 61 -10.70 8.87 9.03
CA GLY A 61 -10.32 7.56 8.50
C GLY A 61 -9.80 6.64 9.61
N ARG A 62 -10.19 5.36 9.55
CA ARG A 62 -9.73 4.36 10.52
C ARG A 62 -8.24 4.06 10.32
N ALA A 63 -7.40 4.74 11.10
CA ALA A 63 -5.93 4.65 11.07
C ALA A 63 -5.45 3.19 11.04
N ASP A 64 -6.00 2.33 11.89
CA ASP A 64 -5.58 0.92 12.02
C ASP A 64 -5.66 0.14 10.71
N HIS A 65 -6.73 0.31 9.93
CA HIS A 65 -6.89 -0.40 8.65
C HIS A 65 -5.91 0.13 7.61
N LEU A 66 -5.63 1.43 7.66
CA LEU A 66 -4.70 2.06 6.75
C LEU A 66 -3.25 1.65 7.07
N GLU A 67 -2.88 1.64 8.35
CA GLU A 67 -1.58 1.16 8.80
C GLU A 67 -1.37 -0.32 8.45
N ALA A 68 -2.37 -1.16 8.69
CA ALA A 68 -2.31 -2.59 8.35
C ALA A 68 -2.14 -2.81 6.83
N ALA A 69 -2.90 -2.07 6.00
CA ALA A 69 -2.79 -2.17 4.55
C ALA A 69 -1.39 -1.74 4.05
N LEU A 70 -0.86 -0.64 4.59
CA LEU A 70 0.47 -0.14 4.22
C LEU A 70 1.60 -1.05 4.71
N ALA A 71 1.47 -1.66 5.89
CA ALA A 71 2.43 -2.65 6.38
C ALA A 71 2.51 -3.87 5.43
N ARG A 72 1.37 -4.37 4.94
CA ARG A 72 1.35 -5.46 3.94
C ARG A 72 1.99 -5.04 2.62
N PHE A 73 1.82 -3.78 2.23
CA PHE A 73 2.47 -3.26 1.04
C PHE A 73 3.99 -3.14 1.20
N ASP A 74 4.47 -2.77 2.38
CA ASP A 74 5.91 -2.73 2.70
C ASP A 74 6.52 -4.15 2.64
N GLU A 75 5.84 -5.16 3.20
CA GLU A 75 6.25 -6.57 3.09
C GLU A 75 6.40 -7.01 1.62
N PHE A 76 5.45 -6.63 0.78
CA PHE A 76 5.50 -6.90 -0.65
C PHE A 76 6.68 -6.21 -1.33
N CYS A 77 6.92 -4.93 -1.05
CA CYS A 77 8.05 -4.17 -1.59
C CYS A 77 9.40 -4.75 -1.16
N ALA A 78 9.51 -5.18 0.11
CA ALA A 78 10.71 -5.82 0.63
C ALA A 78 10.98 -7.17 -0.08
N MET A 79 9.94 -7.97 -0.32
CA MET A 79 10.05 -9.22 -1.09
C MET A 79 10.54 -8.95 -2.52
N LEU A 80 9.97 -7.96 -3.22
CA LEU A 80 10.42 -7.60 -4.57
C LEU A 80 11.89 -7.16 -4.58
N SER A 81 12.30 -6.36 -3.60
CA SER A 81 13.68 -5.87 -3.47
C SER A 81 14.66 -7.02 -3.22
N ALA A 82 14.28 -7.98 -2.37
CA ALA A 82 15.08 -9.17 -2.10
C ALA A 82 15.18 -10.12 -3.32
N THR A 83 14.17 -10.13 -4.19
CA THR A 83 14.21 -10.91 -5.44
C THR A 83 14.97 -10.23 -6.57
N ALA A 84 15.16 -8.91 -6.52
CA ALA A 84 15.85 -8.13 -7.54
C ALA A 84 17.37 -8.12 -7.39
N ASP A 85 17.90 -8.49 -6.21
CA ASP A 85 19.34 -8.56 -5.90
C ASP A 85 19.98 -9.92 -6.30
N ARG A 86 19.25 -10.76 -7.05
CA ARG A 86 19.66 -12.10 -7.49
C ARG A 86 19.90 -12.17 -8.99
#